data_AF-A0A497GWH2-F1
#
_entry.id   AF-A0A497GWH2-F1
#
_cell.length_a   1.000
_cell.length_b   1.000
_cell.length_c   1.000
_cell.angle_alpha   90.00
_cell.angle_beta   90.00
_cell.angle_gamma   90.00
#
_symmetry.space_group_name_H-M   'P 1'
#
loop_
_entity.id
_entity.type
_entity.pdbx_description
1 polymer ?
#
loop_
_entity_poly.entity_id
_entity_poly.type
_entity_poly.pdbx_seq_one_letter_code
_entity_poly.pdbx_strand_id
1 'polypeptide(L)'
;YLASDVAYFDTGVLVGRDVVRTLPDYTGTGKLKVSFPQGGGIYVLPKFVGGKATVVVRDLPRAGIYAITDGADTLDLFCANVDPAEGDLTPLTDEDRDKFNIIWLDPTKDLSEQVFAARFGVELWRPLLILALILLALEMIIEKNWKQKNP
;
A
#
# COMPACT_ATOMS: atom_id res chain seq x y z
N TYR A 1 30.28 -8.00 23.92
CA TYR A 1 29.75 -6.62 24.03
C TYR A 1 29.61 -6.02 22.63
N LEU A 2 28.62 -6.47 21.85
CA LEU A 2 28.43 -6.06 20.44
C LEU A 2 26.93 -6.03 20.11
N ALA A 3 26.16 -5.26 20.86
CA ALA A 3 24.71 -5.10 20.64
C ALA A 3 24.22 -3.75 21.16
N SER A 4 24.78 -2.64 20.64
CA SER A 4 24.33 -1.30 21.03
C SER A 4 24.15 -0.31 19.89
N ASP A 5 24.25 -0.72 18.62
CA ASP A 5 24.35 0.27 17.53
C ASP A 5 23.51 -0.05 16.29
N VAL A 6 22.35 -0.71 16.48
CA VAL A 6 21.40 -1.02 15.38
C VAL A 6 20.05 -0.29 15.56
N ALA A 7 19.91 0.56 16.57
CA ALA A 7 18.66 1.27 16.87
C ALA A 7 18.77 2.80 16.74
N TYR A 8 19.81 3.32 16.08
CA TYR A 8 19.67 4.63 15.46
C TYR A 8 18.83 4.42 14.20
N PHE A 9 17.51 4.31 14.39
CA PHE A 9 16.59 4.59 13.30
C PHE A 9 17.01 5.97 12.81
N ASP A 10 17.65 6.03 11.64
CA ASP A 10 17.76 7.25 10.87
C ASP A 10 16.34 7.81 10.87
N THR A 11 16.12 8.89 11.63
CA THR A 11 14.81 9.51 11.77
C THR A 11 14.47 9.96 10.37
N GLY A 12 13.79 9.09 9.63
CA GLY A 12 13.40 9.32 8.27
C GLY A 12 12.61 10.61 8.20
N VAL A 13 12.46 11.15 7.00
CA VAL A 13 11.78 12.42 6.84
C VAL A 13 10.35 12.30 7.40
N LEU A 14 9.97 13.20 8.30
CA LEU A 14 8.65 13.19 8.93
C LEU A 14 7.73 14.24 8.30
N VAL A 15 6.44 13.94 8.27
CA VAL A 15 5.37 14.89 7.92
C VAL A 15 5.37 16.06 8.92
N GLY A 16 5.03 17.26 8.44
CA GLY A 16 5.00 18.50 9.24
C GLY A 16 6.39 19.04 9.60
N ARG A 17 7.46 18.44 9.08
CA ARG A 17 8.84 18.91 9.27
C ARG A 17 9.43 19.47 7.98
N ASP A 18 10.44 20.31 8.15
CA ASP A 18 11.27 20.79 7.05
C ASP A 18 12.30 19.72 6.69
N VAL A 19 12.50 19.51 5.39
CA VAL A 19 13.53 18.61 4.88
C VAL A 19 14.51 19.37 4.00
N VAL A 20 15.78 19.03 4.17
CA VAL A 20 16.88 19.55 3.38
C VAL A 20 17.45 18.41 2.55
N ARG A 21 17.47 18.57 1.23
CA ARG A 21 18.01 17.58 0.29
C ARG A 21 19.18 18.19 -0.48
N THR A 22 20.33 17.53 -0.42
CA THR A 22 21.51 17.93 -1.17
C THR A 22 21.55 17.14 -2.48
N LEU A 23 21.68 17.85 -3.60
CA LEU A 23 21.79 17.31 -4.94
C LEU A 23 23.26 17.42 -5.37
N PRO A 24 24.06 16.34 -5.25
CA PRO A 24 25.51 16.41 -5.42
C PRO A 24 25.93 16.75 -6.85
N ASP A 25 25.18 16.27 -7.85
CA ASP A 25 25.55 16.37 -9.27
C ASP A 25 24.79 17.47 -10.02
N TYR A 26 23.93 18.23 -9.32
CA TYR A 26 23.14 19.29 -9.93
C TYR A 26 23.90 20.62 -9.98
N THR A 27 24.09 21.13 -11.20
CA THR A 27 24.82 22.39 -11.46
C THR A 27 23.93 23.49 -12.07
N GLY A 28 22.64 23.21 -12.30
CA GLY A 28 21.70 24.17 -12.86
C GLY A 28 21.31 25.29 -11.88
N THR A 29 20.80 26.40 -12.41
CA THR A 29 20.29 27.53 -11.60
C THR A 29 18.77 27.69 -11.72
N GLY A 30 18.12 26.75 -12.41
CA GLY A 30 16.69 26.74 -12.68
C GLY A 30 15.84 26.46 -11.44
N LYS A 31 14.54 26.72 -11.57
CA LYS A 31 13.56 26.29 -10.57
C LYS A 31 13.38 24.77 -10.69
N LEU A 32 13.58 24.06 -9.59
CA LEU A 32 13.32 22.64 -9.50
C LEU A 32 11.87 22.40 -9.08
N LYS A 33 11.25 21.36 -9.62
CA LYS A 33 9.91 20.95 -9.22
C LYS A 33 9.99 19.90 -8.13
N VAL A 34 9.31 20.12 -7.01
CA VAL A 34 9.09 19.11 -5.98
C VAL A 34 7.67 18.61 -6.12
N SER A 35 7.52 17.37 -6.57
CA SER A 35 6.21 16.73 -6.75
C SER A 35 5.77 16.05 -5.45
N PHE A 36 4.48 16.21 -5.13
CA PHE A 36 3.88 15.66 -3.91
C PHE A 36 3.25 14.27 -4.16
N PRO A 37 3.11 13.42 -3.12
CA PRO A 37 2.65 12.04 -3.27
C PRO A 37 1.21 11.88 -3.81
N GLN A 38 0.32 12.86 -3.62
CA GLN A 38 -1.05 12.84 -4.18
C GLN A 38 -1.17 13.64 -5.49
N GLY A 39 -0.04 13.99 -6.11
CA GLY A 39 0.01 14.85 -7.28
C GLY A 39 0.14 16.33 -6.93
N GLY A 40 0.34 17.14 -7.97
CA GLY A 40 0.74 18.54 -7.82
C GLY A 40 2.22 18.68 -7.42
N GLY A 41 2.57 19.83 -6.88
CA GLY A 41 3.92 20.13 -6.46
C GLY A 41 4.21 21.62 -6.38
N ILE A 42 5.41 21.95 -5.91
CA ILE A 42 5.90 23.33 -5.81
C ILE A 42 7.20 23.49 -6.58
N TYR A 43 7.46 24.72 -7.01
CA TYR A 43 8.76 25.06 -7.59
C TYR A 43 9.64 25.72 -6.55
N VAL A 44 10.87 25.24 -6.41
CA VAL A 44 11.84 25.70 -5.44
C VAL A 44 13.13 26.09 -6.14
N LEU A 45 13.76 27.17 -5.70
CA LEU A 45 15.09 27.57 -6.16
C LEU A 45 16.14 26.82 -5.32
N PRO A 46 17.06 26.08 -5.95
CA PRO A 46 18.15 25.44 -5.22
C PRO A 46 19.11 26.51 -4.69
N LYS A 47 19.58 26.30 -3.45
CA LYS A 47 20.63 27.12 -2.83
C LYS A 47 21.95 26.38 -2.90
N PHE A 48 23.00 27.03 -3.39
CA PHE A 48 24.31 26.42 -3.45
C PHE A 48 25.06 26.66 -2.14
N VAL A 49 25.37 25.59 -1.42
CA VAL A 49 26.14 25.61 -0.17
C VAL A 49 27.32 24.67 -0.34
N GLY A 50 28.56 25.19 -0.19
CA GLY A 50 29.77 24.38 -0.37
C GLY A 50 29.92 23.80 -1.79
N GLY A 51 29.41 24.48 -2.81
CA GLY A 51 29.46 24.03 -4.21
C GLY A 51 28.40 22.97 -4.58
N LYS A 52 27.53 22.57 -3.64
CA LYS A 52 26.45 21.61 -3.89
C LYS A 52 25.10 22.28 -3.87
N ALA A 53 24.22 21.90 -4.78
CA ALA A 53 22.85 22.38 -4.79
C ALA A 53 22.07 21.78 -3.61
N THR A 54 21.36 22.61 -2.87
CA THR A 54 20.57 22.22 -1.71
C THR A 54 19.15 22.75 -1.86
N VAL A 55 18.19 21.85 -1.73
CA VAL A 55 16.76 22.15 -1.78
C VAL A 55 16.19 22.04 -0.37
N VAL A 56 15.42 23.05 0.03
CA VAL A 56 14.70 23.04 1.30
C VAL A 56 13.21 22.98 0.99
N VAL A 57 12.56 21.92 1.44
CA VAL A 57 11.11 21.76 1.36
C VAL A 57 10.58 21.93 2.78
N ARG A 58 9.74 22.94 2.97
CA ARG A 58 9.19 23.26 4.28
C ARG A 58 7.85 22.59 4.49
N ASP A 59 7.57 22.26 5.74
CA ASP A 59 6.27 21.77 6.21
C ASP A 59 5.67 20.71 5.28
N LEU A 60 6.27 19.51 5.27
CA LEU A 60 5.81 18.42 4.41
C LEU A 60 4.36 18.06 4.74
N PRO A 61 3.41 18.28 3.81
CA PRO A 61 2.00 18.27 4.18
C PRO A 61 1.44 16.86 4.41
N ARG A 62 2.06 15.81 3.83
CA ARG A 62 1.51 14.45 3.82
C ARG A 62 2.60 13.39 3.75
N ALA A 63 2.26 12.19 4.22
CA ALA A 63 3.12 11.02 4.07
C ALA A 63 3.12 10.53 2.61
N GLY A 64 4.25 9.98 2.18
CA GLY A 64 4.44 9.38 0.86
C GLY A 64 5.77 9.74 0.21
N ILE A 65 5.88 9.44 -1.08
CA ILE A 65 7.10 9.65 -1.86
C ILE A 65 7.06 11.02 -2.53
N TYR A 66 8.12 11.80 -2.31
CA TYR A 66 8.36 13.08 -2.94
C TYR A 66 9.46 12.94 -3.98
N ALA A 67 9.32 13.64 -5.10
CA ALA A 67 10.28 13.63 -6.19
C ALA A 67 10.76 15.05 -6.50
N ILE A 68 12.07 15.26 -6.58
CA ILE A 68 12.69 16.50 -7.03
C ILE A 68 13.11 16.32 -8.48
N THR A 69 12.57 17.13 -9.39
CA THR A 69 12.81 17.01 -10.83
C THR A 69 13.25 18.34 -11.45
N ASP A 70 14.08 18.27 -12.49
CA ASP A 70 14.36 19.37 -13.41
C ASP A 70 13.85 18.97 -14.80
N GLY A 71 12.73 19.58 -15.23
CA GLY A 71 12.04 19.15 -16.45
C GLY A 71 11.64 17.67 -16.40
N ALA A 72 12.27 16.85 -17.24
CA ALA A 72 12.04 15.40 -17.34
C ALA A 72 12.96 14.56 -16.44
N ASP A 73 14.03 15.15 -15.91
CA ASP A 73 15.04 14.43 -15.14
C ASP A 73 14.68 14.40 -13.66
N THR A 74 14.69 13.22 -13.06
CA THR A 74 14.50 13.06 -11.61
C THR A 74 15.85 13.12 -10.91
N LEU A 75 16.04 14.13 -10.08
CA LEU A 75 17.30 14.41 -9.39
C LEU A 75 17.38 13.69 -8.03
N ASP A 76 16.26 13.57 -7.33
CA ASP A 76 16.20 12.91 -6.02
C ASP A 76 14.78 12.45 -5.69
N LEU A 77 14.69 11.43 -4.84
CA LEU A 77 13.44 10.83 -4.34
C LEU A 77 13.60 10.59 -2.83
N PHE A 78 12.60 11.01 -2.06
CA PHE A 78 12.61 10.77 -0.61
C PHE A 78 11.20 10.47 -0.09
N CYS A 79 11.13 9.69 1.00
CA CYS A 79 9.88 9.30 1.63
C CYS A 79 9.65 10.12 2.89
N ALA A 80 8.48 10.73 3.00
CA ALA A 80 8.00 11.35 4.23
C ALA A 80 7.03 10.40 4.96
N ASN A 81 7.24 10.15 6.24
CA ASN A 81 6.44 9.25 7.07
C ASN A 81 5.71 10.02 8.18
N VAL A 82 4.59 9.48 8.65
CA VAL A 82 3.94 9.97 9.88
C VAL A 82 4.83 9.59 11.06
N ASP A 83 4.87 10.45 12.09
CA ASP A 83 5.61 10.16 13.31
C ASP A 83 5.02 8.90 13.99
N PRO A 84 5.80 7.83 14.21
CA PRO A 84 5.31 6.64 14.90
C PRO A 84 4.77 6.93 16.30
N ALA A 85 5.24 8.00 16.94
CA ALA A 85 4.76 8.43 18.26
C ALA A 85 3.33 8.98 18.25
N GLU A 86 2.79 9.34 17.07
CA GLU A 86 1.38 9.75 16.91
C GLU A 86 0.44 8.53 16.83
N GLY A 87 0.97 7.31 16.72
CA GLY A 87 0.18 6.09 16.69
C GLY A 87 -0.34 5.72 18.06
N ASP A 88 -1.66 5.67 18.24
CA ASP A 88 -2.25 5.01 19.40
C ASP A 88 -2.08 3.49 19.25
N LEU A 89 -1.17 2.92 20.04
CA LEU A 89 -0.87 1.49 20.06
C LEU A 89 -1.70 0.74 21.10
N THR A 90 -2.74 1.36 21.67
CA THR A 90 -3.63 0.65 22.59
C THR A 90 -4.30 -0.53 21.87
N PRO A 91 -4.28 -1.73 22.46
CA PRO A 91 -4.96 -2.88 21.90
C PRO A 91 -6.45 -2.59 21.73
N LEU A 92 -6.99 -2.86 20.54
CA LEU A 92 -8.42 -2.78 20.28
C LEU A 92 -9.15 -3.76 21.21
N THR A 93 -10.24 -3.29 21.82
CA THR A 93 -11.08 -4.12 22.68
C THR A 93 -12.18 -4.80 21.89
N ASP A 94 -12.85 -5.79 22.48
CA ASP A 94 -13.96 -6.50 21.83
C ASP A 94 -15.14 -5.58 21.50
N GLU A 95 -15.25 -4.43 22.16
CA GLU A 95 -16.26 -3.40 21.90
C GLU A 95 -15.95 -2.55 20.65
N ASP A 96 -14.69 -2.55 20.18
CA ASP A 96 -14.26 -1.85 18.97
C ASP A 96 -14.41 -2.70 17.70
N ARG A 97 -14.83 -3.97 17.84
CA ARG A 97 -14.98 -4.94 16.74
C ARG A 97 -15.88 -4.43 15.63
N ASP A 98 -16.94 -3.70 15.97
CA ASP A 98 -17.94 -3.22 15.01
C ASP A 98 -17.54 -1.90 14.32
N LYS A 99 -16.49 -1.21 14.81
CA LYS A 99 -16.05 0.09 14.26
C LYS A 99 -15.21 -0.06 13.00
N PHE A 100 -14.55 -1.21 12.82
CA PHE A 100 -13.62 -1.45 11.73
C PHE A 100 -14.01 -2.71 10.97
N ASN A 101 -13.95 -2.66 9.63
CA ASN A 101 -14.18 -3.84 8.79
C ASN A 101 -12.92 -4.72 8.78
N ILE A 102 -12.67 -5.39 9.90
CA ILE A 102 -11.51 -6.26 10.13
C ILE A 102 -11.97 -7.68 10.45
N ILE A 103 -11.20 -8.66 9.96
CA ILE A 103 -11.43 -10.07 10.24
C ILE A 103 -10.61 -10.42 11.48
N TRP A 104 -11.30 -10.73 12.57
CA TRP A 104 -10.67 -11.15 13.82
C TRP A 104 -10.24 -12.61 13.70
N LEU A 105 -8.97 -12.87 13.99
CA LEU A 105 -8.38 -14.20 13.97
C LEU A 105 -8.40 -14.75 15.40
N ASP A 106 -8.80 -16.01 15.52
CA ASP A 106 -8.78 -16.73 16.79
C ASP A 106 -7.34 -17.13 17.12
N PRO A 107 -6.77 -16.69 18.27
CA PRO A 107 -5.40 -17.00 18.64
C PRO A 107 -5.16 -18.49 18.95
N THR A 108 -6.22 -19.29 19.08
CA THR A 108 -6.12 -20.73 19.38
C THR A 108 -6.05 -21.63 18.14
N LYS A 109 -6.32 -21.08 16.95
CA LYS A 109 -6.31 -21.80 15.67
C LYS A 109 -5.07 -21.45 14.86
N ASP A 110 -4.67 -22.35 13.96
CA ASP A 110 -3.52 -22.10 13.09
C ASP A 110 -3.76 -20.82 12.26
N LEU A 111 -2.85 -19.85 12.42
CA LEU A 111 -2.91 -18.56 11.76
C LEU A 111 -2.93 -18.71 10.24
N SER A 112 -2.20 -19.70 9.73
CA SER A 112 -2.10 -19.97 8.30
C SER A 112 -3.47 -20.34 7.72
N GLU A 113 -4.15 -21.28 8.37
CA GLU A 113 -5.46 -21.78 7.94
C GLU A 113 -6.52 -20.67 7.91
N GLN A 114 -6.51 -19.81 8.92
CA GLN A 114 -7.46 -18.69 9.01
C GLN A 114 -7.20 -17.60 7.96
N VAL A 115 -5.94 -17.29 7.67
CA VAL A 115 -5.58 -16.32 6.61
C VAL A 115 -5.95 -16.86 5.22
N PHE A 116 -5.75 -18.17 4.98
CA PHE A 116 -6.18 -18.81 3.74
C PHE A 116 -7.72 -18.80 3.60
N ALA A 117 -8.46 -19.16 4.66
CA ALA A 117 -9.92 -19.14 4.64
C ALA A 117 -10.49 -17.73 4.40
N ALA A 118 -9.88 -16.69 5.01
CA ALA A 118 -10.30 -15.30 4.80
C ALA A 118 -10.00 -14.78 3.39
N ARG A 119 -8.90 -15.23 2.75
CA ARG A 119 -8.49 -14.79 1.41
C ARG A 119 -9.21 -15.49 0.26
N PHE A 120 -9.58 -16.77 0.41
CA PHE A 120 -10.01 -17.59 -0.73
C PHE A 120 -11.52 -17.58 -0.99
N GLY A 121 -12.32 -16.91 -0.16
CA GLY A 121 -13.75 -16.76 -0.40
C GLY A 121 -14.51 -18.09 -0.38
N VAL A 122 -15.82 -18.02 -0.64
CA VAL A 122 -16.72 -19.19 -0.55
C VAL A 122 -16.36 -20.24 -1.60
N GLU A 123 -16.26 -21.51 -1.20
CA GLU A 123 -15.96 -22.65 -2.09
C GLU A 123 -17.07 -22.91 -3.13
N LEU A 124 -17.06 -22.18 -4.24
CA LEU A 124 -18.07 -22.29 -5.31
C LEU A 124 -17.98 -23.60 -6.12
N TRP A 125 -16.91 -24.38 -5.99
CA TRP A 125 -16.73 -25.62 -6.76
C TRP A 125 -17.76 -26.70 -6.39
N ARG A 126 -18.14 -26.80 -5.12
CA ARG A 126 -19.16 -27.75 -4.64
C ARG A 126 -20.56 -27.45 -5.21
N PRO A 127 -21.11 -26.23 -5.10
CA PRO A 127 -22.42 -25.93 -5.69
C PRO A 127 -22.39 -26.03 -7.23
N LEU A 128 -21.26 -25.71 -7.88
CA LEU A 128 -21.15 -25.78 -9.34
C LEU A 128 -21.12 -27.23 -9.85
N LEU A 129 -20.49 -28.16 -9.12
CA LEU A 129 -20.57 -29.60 -9.41
C LEU A 129 -21.98 -30.16 -9.26
N ILE A 130 -22.69 -29.78 -8.19
CA ILE A 130 -24.08 -30.21 -7.98
C ILE A 130 -24.96 -29.70 -9.13
N LEU A 131 -24.80 -28.43 -9.52
CA LEU A 131 -25.54 -27.84 -10.64
C LEU A 131 -25.25 -28.57 -11.96
N ALA A 132 -23.98 -28.88 -12.25
CA ALA A 132 -23.60 -29.63 -13.45
C ALA A 132 -24.26 -31.02 -13.48
N LEU A 133 -24.34 -31.69 -12.34
CA LEU A 133 -24.97 -33.01 -12.22
C LEU A 133 -26.49 -32.94 -12.43
N ILE A 134 -27.15 -31.89 -11.94
CA ILE A 134 -28.56 -31.62 -12.20
C ILE A 134 -28.81 -31.37 -13.69
N LEU A 135 -27.98 -30.53 -14.33
CA LEU A 135 -28.10 -30.24 -15.76
C LEU A 135 -27.92 -31.50 -16.61
N LEU A 136 -26.96 -32.35 -16.26
CA LEU A 136 -26.73 -33.62 -16.95
C LEU A 136 -27.93 -34.57 -16.80
N ALA A 137 -28.51 -34.67 -15.60
CA ALA A 137 -29.72 -35.46 -15.40
C ALA A 137 -30.91 -34.93 -16.22
N LEU A 138 -31.06 -33.60 -16.31
CA LEU A 138 -32.09 -32.97 -17.14
C LEU A 138 -31.89 -33.26 -18.62
N GLU A 139 -30.65 -33.19 -19.13
CA GLU A 139 -30.36 -33.56 -20.52
C GLU A 139 -30.78 -34.99 -20.83
N MET A 140 -30.46 -35.95 -19.96
CA MET A 140 -30.85 -37.35 -20.17
C MET A 140 -32.38 -37.54 -20.21
N ILE A 141 -33.11 -36.80 -19.38
CA ILE A 141 -34.58 -36.83 -19.37
C ILE A 141 -35.14 -36.23 -20.66
N ILE A 142 -34.58 -35.11 -21.12
CA ILE A 142 -34.98 -34.44 -22.36
C ILE A 142 -34.72 -35.37 -23.56
N GLU A 143 -33.53 -35.95 -23.68
CA GLU A 143 -33.17 -36.88 -24.77
C GLU A 143 -34.12 -38.06 -24.81
N LYS A 144 -34.38 -38.68 -23.65
CA LYS A 144 -35.31 -39.82 -23.54
C LYS A 144 -36.72 -39.46 -24.01
N ASN A 145 -37.23 -38.30 -23.62
CA ASN A 145 -38.58 -37.86 -23.98
C ASN A 145 -38.68 -37.44 -25.47
N TRP A 146 -37.60 -36.93 -26.05
CA TRP A 146 -37.56 -36.54 -27.46
C TRP A 146 -37.54 -37.75 -28.40
N LYS A 147 -36.75 -38.78 -28.05
CA LYS A 147 -36.65 -40.04 -28.80
C LYS A 147 -37.95 -40.84 -28.82
N GLN A 148 -38.81 -40.67 -27.81
CA GLN A 148 -40.10 -41.35 -27.71
C GLN A 148 -41.19 -40.68 -28.57
N LYS A 149 -41.03 -39.41 -28.96
CA LYS A 149 -42.04 -38.64 -29.70
C LYS A 149 -41.87 -38.70 -31.23
N ASN A 150 -40.68 -39.03 -31.72
CA ASN A 150 -40.38 -39.31 -33.13
C ASN A 150 -39.78 -40.73 -33.27
N PRO A 151 -40.59 -41.80 -33.41
CA PRO A 151 -40.11 -43.10 -33.84
C PRO A 151 -39.69 -43.11 -35.32
#